data_AF-A0A7C8Z3A1-F1
#
_entry.id   AF-A0A7C8Z3A1-F1
#
_cell.length_a   1.000
_cell.length_b   1.000
_cell.length_c   1.000
_cell.angle_alpha   90.00
_cell.angle_beta   90.00
_cell.angle_gamma   90.00
#
_symmetry.space_group_name_H-M   'P 1'
#
loop_
_entity.id
_entity.type
_entity.pdbx_description
1 polymer ?
#
loop_
_entity_poly.entity_id
_entity_poly.type
_entity_poly.pdbx_seq_one_letter_code
_entity_poly.pdbx_strand_id
1 'polypeptide(L)'
;MQHSSSGGGSGSEGCGGGIDEKKRRRMESNRESARRSRQKKQQHLDDLIREVGMLKRDNEEFSNKIEQFSGQFAGADAQNKVLRAEKERLVRRLESLESVIEIAKMVKGEGSNNNNVNGEEGLGLYDSDPMMKPWQLPCPSSIAVPLFASPAIRSFNC
;
A
#
# COMPACT_ATOMS: atom_id res chain seq x y z
N MET A 1 46.79 -10.50 65.11
CA MET A 1 45.49 -9.82 64.97
C MET A 1 44.41 -10.88 65.14
N GLN A 2 43.56 -10.72 66.14
CA GLN A 2 42.46 -11.63 66.45
C GLN A 2 41.29 -11.34 65.49
N HIS A 3 40.68 -12.37 64.91
CA HIS A 3 39.38 -12.26 64.27
C HIS A 3 38.38 -13.07 65.09
N SER A 4 37.60 -12.36 65.91
CA SER A 4 36.49 -12.91 66.68
C SER A 4 35.33 -13.22 65.74
N SER A 5 35.06 -14.51 65.51
CA SER A 5 33.78 -14.97 64.95
C SER A 5 32.68 -14.76 65.98
N SER A 6 31.91 -13.68 65.82
CA SER A 6 30.66 -13.50 66.54
C SER A 6 29.55 -14.21 65.77
N GLY A 7 29.37 -15.49 66.10
CA GLY A 7 28.18 -16.27 65.74
C GLY A 7 26.97 -15.73 66.50
N GLY A 8 26.31 -14.72 65.93
CA GLY A 8 25.05 -14.18 66.41
C GLY A 8 23.89 -14.78 65.63
N GLY A 9 23.25 -15.79 66.20
CA GLY A 9 22.08 -16.42 65.62
C GLY A 9 21.46 -17.42 66.59
N SER A 10 21.21 -16.95 67.83
CA SER A 10 20.49 -17.70 68.86
C SER A 10 19.16 -18.18 68.31
N GLY A 11 19.05 -19.49 68.10
CA GLY A 11 17.80 -20.17 67.78
C GLY A 11 16.90 -20.11 69.00
N SER A 12 16.10 -19.04 69.08
CA SER A 12 15.02 -18.93 70.04
C SER A 12 13.74 -19.50 69.42
N GLU A 13 13.17 -20.44 70.15
CA GLU A 13 11.98 -21.22 69.88
C GLU A 13 10.78 -20.34 69.47
N GLY A 14 10.56 -20.25 68.16
CA GLY A 14 9.38 -19.66 67.52
C GLY A 14 9.20 -20.14 66.07
N CYS A 15 9.78 -21.30 65.75
CA CYS A 15 10.13 -21.69 64.38
C CYS A 15 8.93 -22.18 63.53
N GLY A 16 7.81 -22.57 64.14
CA GLY A 16 6.60 -22.98 63.39
C GLY A 16 5.77 -21.80 62.88
N GLY A 17 5.41 -20.87 63.77
CA GLY A 17 4.45 -19.80 63.45
C GLY A 17 4.96 -18.76 62.43
N GLY A 18 6.24 -18.42 62.46
CA GLY A 18 6.83 -17.47 61.50
C GLY A 18 6.99 -18.04 60.08
N ILE A 19 7.26 -19.34 59.97
CA ILE A 19 7.35 -20.05 58.68
C ILE A 19 5.96 -20.20 58.07
N ASP A 20 4.96 -20.55 58.87
CA ASP A 20 3.57 -20.68 58.42
C ASP A 20 2.98 -19.33 57.99
N GLU A 21 3.26 -18.25 58.73
CA GLU A 21 2.84 -16.90 58.33
C GLU A 21 3.56 -16.44 57.04
N LYS A 22 4.85 -16.72 56.89
CA LYS A 22 5.59 -16.47 55.63
C LYS A 22 5.01 -17.27 54.46
N LYS A 23 4.62 -18.53 54.69
CA LYS A 23 3.96 -19.38 53.69
C LYS A 23 2.58 -18.82 53.31
N ARG A 24 1.78 -18.42 54.30
CA ARG A 24 0.47 -17.78 54.10
C ARG A 24 0.59 -16.52 53.24
N ARG A 25 1.51 -15.61 53.59
CA ARG A 25 1.78 -14.39 52.81
C ARG A 25 2.23 -14.70 51.38
N ARG A 26 3.06 -15.74 51.17
CA ARG A 26 3.46 -16.19 49.82
C ARG A 26 2.28 -16.71 49.01
N MET A 27 1.39 -17.49 49.61
CA MET A 27 0.19 -17.98 48.92
C MET A 27 -0.73 -16.84 48.50
N GLU A 28 -0.91 -15.85 49.38
CA GLU A 28 -1.73 -14.68 49.09
C GLU A 28 -1.12 -13.80 47.99
N SER A 29 0.19 -13.53 48.08
CA SER A 29 0.93 -12.77 47.06
C SER A 29 0.98 -13.50 45.71
N ASN A 30 1.19 -14.82 45.70
CA ASN A 30 1.19 -15.61 44.47
C ASN A 30 -0.21 -15.67 43.84
N ARG A 31 -1.25 -15.81 44.68
CA ARG A 31 -2.63 -15.76 44.20
C ARG A 31 -2.94 -14.42 43.55
N GLU A 32 -2.53 -13.31 44.17
CA GLU A 32 -2.72 -11.99 43.61
C GLU A 32 -1.90 -11.77 42.33
N SER A 33 -0.63 -12.20 42.29
CA SER A 33 0.21 -12.06 41.10
C SER A 33 -0.28 -12.92 39.94
N ALA A 34 -0.78 -14.14 40.20
CA ALA A 34 -1.43 -14.98 39.21
C ALA A 34 -2.71 -14.31 38.66
N ARG A 35 -3.52 -13.68 39.53
CA ARG A 35 -4.71 -12.92 39.11
C ARG A 35 -4.32 -11.73 38.22
N ARG A 36 -3.36 -10.91 38.65
CA ARG A 36 -2.86 -9.75 37.86
C ARG A 36 -2.27 -10.19 36.52
N SER A 37 -1.54 -11.31 36.49
CA SER A 37 -0.98 -11.88 35.25
C SER A 37 -2.08 -12.30 34.28
N ARG A 38 -3.13 -13.00 34.78
CA ARG A 38 -4.30 -13.36 33.97
C ARG A 38 -5.03 -12.11 33.44
N GLN A 39 -5.24 -11.12 34.30
CA GLN A 39 -5.90 -9.86 33.91
C GLN A 39 -5.12 -9.11 32.83
N LYS A 40 -3.79 -8.99 32.96
CA LYS A 40 -2.94 -8.35 31.95
C LYS A 40 -3.00 -9.08 30.60
N LYS A 41 -3.01 -10.41 30.61
CA LYS A 41 -3.18 -11.21 29.39
C LYS A 41 -4.56 -11.01 28.76
N GLN A 42 -5.62 -10.95 29.57
CA GLN A 42 -6.97 -10.68 29.07
C GLN A 42 -7.06 -9.31 28.41
N GLN A 43 -6.55 -8.26 29.06
CA GLN A 43 -6.52 -6.91 28.50
C GLN A 43 -5.78 -6.87 27.16
N HIS A 44 -4.63 -7.54 27.07
CA HIS A 44 -3.88 -7.61 25.82
C HIS A 44 -4.67 -8.32 24.69
N LEU A 45 -5.40 -9.39 25.02
CA LEU A 45 -6.28 -10.06 24.05
C LEU A 45 -7.42 -9.13 23.61
N ASP A 46 -8.05 -8.44 24.54
CA ASP A 46 -9.13 -7.49 24.23
C ASP A 46 -8.64 -6.34 23.35
N ASP A 47 -7.42 -5.87 23.59
CA ASP A 47 -6.77 -4.84 22.78
C ASP A 47 -6.47 -5.33 21.36
N LEU A 48 -5.91 -6.54 21.22
CA LEU A 48 -5.68 -7.15 19.91
C LEU A 48 -6.99 -7.39 19.13
N ILE A 49 -8.05 -7.83 19.80
CA ILE A 49 -9.38 -8.01 19.17
C ILE A 49 -9.90 -6.67 18.65
N ARG A 50 -9.75 -5.60 19.44
CA ARG A 50 -10.15 -4.25 19.04
C ARG A 50 -9.36 -3.76 17.83
N GLU A 51 -8.04 -3.95 17.85
CA GLU A 51 -7.14 -3.57 16.75
C GLU A 51 -7.50 -4.31 15.46
N VAL A 52 -7.69 -5.64 15.53
CA VAL A 52 -8.14 -6.44 14.37
C VAL A 52 -9.50 -5.96 13.87
N GLY A 53 -10.44 -5.64 14.75
CA GLY A 53 -11.75 -5.11 14.38
C GLY A 53 -11.68 -3.73 13.71
N MET A 54 -10.75 -2.87 14.15
CA MET A 54 -10.49 -1.59 13.51
C MET A 54 -9.85 -1.78 12.13
N LEU A 55 -8.78 -2.56 12.04
CA LEU A 55 -8.08 -2.83 10.78
C LEU A 55 -8.99 -3.47 9.73
N LYS A 56 -9.91 -4.36 10.13
CA LYS A 56 -10.91 -4.92 9.22
C LYS A 56 -11.84 -3.86 8.65
N ARG A 57 -12.38 -2.97 9.50
CA ARG A 57 -13.24 -1.86 9.06
C ARG A 57 -12.48 -0.90 8.13
N ASP A 58 -11.25 -0.55 8.49
CA ASP A 58 -10.42 0.33 7.68
C ASP A 58 -10.11 -0.31 6.31
N ASN A 59 -9.84 -1.62 6.28
CA ASN A 59 -9.59 -2.36 5.04
C ASN A 59 -10.85 -2.41 4.14
N GLU A 60 -12.02 -2.63 4.72
CA GLU A 60 -13.30 -2.55 4.00
C GLU A 60 -13.53 -1.13 3.45
N GLU A 61 -13.28 -0.09 4.25
CA GLU A 61 -13.39 1.31 3.81
C GLU A 61 -12.42 1.63 2.66
N PHE A 62 -11.16 1.22 2.76
CA PHE A 62 -10.18 1.42 1.68
C PHE A 62 -10.56 0.65 0.42
N SER A 63 -11.06 -0.58 0.55
CA SER A 63 -11.52 -1.38 -0.59
C SER A 63 -12.66 -0.67 -1.35
N ASN A 64 -13.65 -0.15 -0.60
CA ASN A 64 -14.76 0.61 -1.18
C ASN A 64 -14.29 1.90 -1.87
N LYS A 65 -13.33 2.62 -1.27
CA LYS A 65 -12.73 3.83 -1.89
C LYS A 65 -11.99 3.50 -3.17
N ILE A 66 -11.23 2.40 -3.20
CA ILE A 66 -10.53 1.94 -4.40
C ILE A 66 -11.54 1.65 -5.51
N GLU A 67 -12.60 0.90 -5.21
CA GLU A 67 -13.64 0.59 -6.20
C GLU A 67 -14.33 1.85 -6.73
N GLN A 68 -14.66 2.79 -5.84
CA GLN A 68 -15.24 4.07 -6.23
C GLN A 68 -14.31 4.86 -7.16
N PHE A 69 -13.02 5.00 -6.82
CA PHE A 69 -12.06 5.71 -7.65
C PHE A 69 -11.78 5.00 -8.97
N SER A 70 -11.74 3.66 -8.98
CA SER A 70 -11.64 2.87 -10.21
C SER A 70 -12.81 3.14 -11.15
N GLY A 71 -14.04 3.23 -10.62
CA GLY A 71 -15.22 3.58 -11.39
C GLY A 71 -15.16 5.00 -11.96
N GLN A 72 -14.78 5.99 -11.15
CA GLN A 72 -14.59 7.37 -11.60
C GLN A 72 -13.51 7.49 -12.67
N PHE A 73 -12.38 6.80 -12.49
CA PHE A 73 -11.28 6.78 -13.45
C PHE A 73 -11.72 6.17 -14.78
N ALA A 74 -12.45 5.05 -14.75
CA ALA A 74 -12.99 4.43 -15.96
C ALA A 74 -13.94 5.37 -16.71
N GLY A 75 -14.79 6.12 -15.99
CA GLY A 75 -15.66 7.14 -16.57
C GLY A 75 -14.87 8.28 -17.23
N ALA A 76 -13.86 8.80 -16.53
CA ALA A 76 -12.99 9.86 -17.06
C ALA A 76 -12.17 9.38 -18.27
N ASP A 77 -11.66 8.15 -18.28
CA ASP A 77 -10.96 7.55 -19.41
C ASP A 77 -11.86 7.39 -20.63
N ALA A 78 -13.11 6.96 -20.43
CA ALA A 78 -14.10 6.90 -21.51
C ALA A 78 -14.38 8.28 -22.12
N GLN A 79 -14.55 9.32 -21.29
CA GLN A 79 -14.72 10.70 -21.78
C GLN A 79 -13.48 11.19 -22.54
N ASN A 80 -12.29 10.92 -22.02
CA ASN A 80 -11.03 11.25 -22.70
C ASN A 80 -10.94 10.59 -24.09
N LYS A 81 -11.34 9.31 -24.22
CA LYS A 81 -11.38 8.62 -25.51
C LYS A 81 -12.33 9.29 -26.49
N VAL A 82 -13.52 9.71 -26.05
CA VAL A 82 -14.48 10.46 -26.90
C VAL A 82 -13.88 11.78 -27.36
N LEU A 83 -13.29 12.56 -26.44
CA LEU A 83 -12.65 13.83 -26.78
C LEU A 83 -11.48 13.67 -27.76
N ARG A 84 -10.69 12.59 -27.62
CA ARG A 84 -9.61 12.25 -28.56
C ARG A 84 -10.15 11.92 -29.96
N ALA A 85 -11.19 11.09 -30.04
CA ALA A 85 -11.81 10.76 -31.32
C ALA A 85 -12.39 12.01 -32.01
N GLU A 86 -13.00 12.92 -31.23
CA GLU A 86 -13.52 14.18 -31.76
C GLU A 86 -12.40 15.12 -32.22
N LYS A 87 -11.31 15.22 -31.46
CA LYS A 87 -10.10 15.96 -31.87
C LYS A 87 -9.58 15.43 -33.21
N GLU A 88 -9.41 14.12 -33.36
CA GLU A 88 -8.96 13.51 -34.61
C GLU A 88 -9.91 13.78 -35.78
N ARG A 89 -11.22 13.74 -35.54
CA ARG A 89 -12.23 14.08 -36.55
C ARG A 89 -12.09 15.51 -37.04
N LEU A 90 -11.87 16.45 -36.11
CA LEU A 90 -11.67 17.87 -36.43
C LEU A 90 -10.35 18.09 -37.19
N VAL A 91 -9.26 17.45 -36.76
CA VAL A 91 -7.96 17.49 -37.45
C VAL A 91 -8.09 17.01 -38.90
N ARG A 92 -8.68 15.83 -39.13
CA ARG A 92 -8.92 15.31 -40.48
C ARG A 92 -9.73 16.27 -41.35
N ARG A 93 -10.70 16.97 -40.77
CA ARG A 93 -11.51 17.96 -41.50
C ARG A 93 -10.71 19.21 -41.85
N LEU A 94 -9.84 19.65 -40.96
CA LEU A 94 -8.94 20.78 -41.20
C LEU A 94 -7.97 20.47 -42.34
N GLU A 95 -7.30 19.33 -42.27
CA GLU A 95 -6.38 18.85 -43.33
C GLU A 95 -7.09 18.73 -44.70
N SER A 96 -8.34 18.24 -44.71
CA SER A 96 -9.14 18.17 -45.94
C SER A 96 -9.43 19.55 -46.51
N LEU A 97 -9.73 20.55 -45.67
CA LEU A 97 -9.97 21.92 -46.13
C LEU A 97 -8.69 22.60 -46.62
N GLU A 98 -7.57 22.39 -45.92
CA GLU A 98 -6.25 22.87 -46.35
C GLU A 98 -5.86 22.28 -47.71
N SER A 99 -6.08 20.98 -47.91
CA SER A 99 -5.86 20.32 -49.21
C SER A 99 -6.71 20.94 -50.33
N VAL A 100 -8.00 21.22 -50.07
CA VAL A 100 -8.88 21.88 -51.06
C VAL A 100 -8.39 23.29 -51.39
N ILE A 101 -7.89 24.04 -50.41
CA ILE A 101 -7.31 25.37 -50.62
C ILE A 101 -6.06 25.29 -51.50
N GLU A 102 -5.18 24.34 -51.24
CA GLU A 102 -3.98 24.14 -52.05
C GLU A 102 -4.32 23.77 -53.50
N ILE A 103 -5.29 22.87 -53.71
CA ILE A 103 -5.78 22.54 -55.06
C ILE A 103 -6.35 23.79 -55.75
N ALA A 104 -7.15 24.60 -55.04
CA ALA A 104 -7.75 25.81 -55.61
C ALA A 104 -6.70 26.87 -56.01
N LYS A 105 -5.60 27.02 -55.23
CA LYS A 105 -4.47 27.89 -55.58
C LYS A 105 -3.78 27.41 -56.86
N MET A 106 -3.55 26.10 -56.99
CA MET A 106 -2.97 25.50 -58.21
C MET A 106 -3.85 25.77 -59.45
N VAL A 107 -5.17 25.62 -59.33
CA VAL A 107 -6.12 25.87 -60.44
C VAL A 107 -6.16 27.34 -60.87
N LYS A 108 -6.01 28.28 -59.93
CA LYS A 108 -6.00 29.73 -60.23
C LYS A 108 -4.73 30.22 -60.91
N GLY A 109 -3.72 29.37 -61.11
CA GLY A 109 -2.44 29.78 -61.69
C GLY A 109 -1.60 30.65 -60.74
N GLU A 110 -2.01 30.76 -59.47
CA GLU A 110 -1.23 31.40 -58.40
C GLU A 110 -0.20 30.37 -57.90
N GLY A 111 0.77 30.05 -58.75
CA GLY A 111 1.90 29.19 -58.41
C GLY A 111 2.76 29.89 -57.35
N SER A 112 2.58 29.50 -56.09
CA SER A 112 3.45 29.96 -55.01
C SER A 112 4.81 29.27 -55.14
N ASN A 113 5.80 29.98 -55.69
CA ASN A 113 7.21 29.61 -55.53
C ASN A 113 7.54 29.69 -54.03
N ASN A 114 7.78 28.54 -53.39
CA ASN A 114 8.71 28.42 -52.28
C ASN A 114 9.12 26.95 -52.10
N ASN A 115 10.42 26.72 -52.35
CA ASN A 115 11.13 25.53 -51.92
C ASN A 115 11.11 25.46 -50.40
N ASN A 116 10.40 24.49 -49.83
CA ASN A 116 10.93 23.71 -48.72
C ASN A 116 10.13 22.41 -48.58
N VAL A 117 10.49 21.41 -49.39
CA VAL A 117 10.09 20.02 -49.12
C VAL A 117 10.98 19.52 -47.99
N ASN A 118 10.59 19.81 -46.76
CA ASN A 118 10.92 18.94 -45.63
C ASN A 118 9.76 17.96 -45.50
N GLY A 119 9.75 16.99 -46.41
CA GLY A 119 8.78 15.91 -46.43
C GLY A 119 9.25 14.75 -45.57
N GLU A 120 8.89 14.77 -44.29
CA GLU A 120 8.76 13.57 -43.45
C GLU A 120 7.90 13.87 -42.21
N GLU A 121 6.62 14.20 -42.40
CA GLU A 121 5.66 14.35 -41.30
C GLU A 121 4.38 13.59 -41.66
N GLY A 122 4.53 12.28 -41.78
CA GLY A 122 3.41 11.37 -42.00
C GLY A 122 3.85 10.01 -41.57
N LEU A 123 3.66 9.68 -40.28
CA LEU A 123 3.58 8.35 -39.67
C LEU A 123 3.69 8.46 -38.14
N GLY A 124 2.61 8.18 -37.39
CA GLY A 124 2.70 7.53 -36.08
C GLY A 124 2.87 8.36 -34.79
N LEU A 125 2.71 9.68 -34.77
CA LEU A 125 3.04 10.49 -33.57
C LEU A 125 1.90 10.72 -32.56
N TYR A 126 1.07 9.72 -32.28
CA TYR A 126 0.08 9.83 -31.19
C TYR A 126 0.09 8.67 -30.19
N ASP A 127 0.82 7.58 -30.47
CA ASP A 127 0.81 6.42 -29.58
C ASP A 127 1.91 6.44 -28.50
N SER A 128 2.88 7.34 -28.64
CA SER A 128 4.07 7.43 -27.78
C SER A 128 4.38 8.85 -27.32
N ASP A 129 3.38 9.64 -26.89
CA ASP A 129 3.69 10.82 -26.08
C ASP A 129 3.97 10.36 -24.63
N PRO A 130 5.24 10.35 -24.16
CA PRO A 130 5.59 9.94 -22.81
C PRO A 130 5.01 10.87 -21.74
N MET A 131 4.62 12.11 -22.08
CA MET A 131 3.89 13.00 -21.17
C MET A 131 2.41 12.62 -21.01
N MET A 132 1.87 11.77 -21.89
CA MET A 132 0.47 11.34 -21.87
C MET A 132 0.25 9.99 -21.17
N LYS A 133 1.33 9.29 -20.81
CA LYS A 133 1.33 8.06 -19.99
C LYS A 133 2.41 8.11 -18.89
N PRO A 134 2.43 9.16 -18.03
CA PRO A 134 3.49 9.31 -17.04
C PRO A 134 3.57 8.14 -16.04
N TRP A 135 2.49 7.34 -15.95
CA TRP A 135 2.37 6.19 -15.06
C TRP A 135 2.70 4.84 -15.71
N GLN A 136 2.89 4.78 -17.03
CA GLN A 136 3.42 3.58 -17.68
C GLN A 136 4.94 3.61 -17.57
N LEU A 137 5.43 3.21 -16.40
CA LEU A 137 6.84 2.89 -16.24
C LEU A 137 7.18 1.76 -17.23
N PRO A 138 8.27 1.85 -18.00
CA PRO A 138 8.80 0.71 -18.72
C PRO A 138 9.16 -0.34 -17.67
N CYS A 139 8.30 -1.34 -17.48
CA CYS A 139 8.66 -2.50 -16.68
C CYS A 139 9.78 -3.22 -17.45
N PRO A 140 11.05 -3.26 -17.00
CA PRO A 140 12.01 -4.15 -17.61
C PRO A 140 11.46 -5.57 -17.40
N SER A 141 11.20 -6.28 -18.49
CA SER A 141 10.73 -7.67 -18.52
C SER A 141 11.75 -8.68 -17.97
N SER A 142 12.70 -8.23 -17.14
CA SER A 142 13.73 -9.07 -16.56
C SER A 142 14.28 -8.46 -15.26
N ILE A 143 13.41 -8.29 -14.26
CA ILE A 143 13.87 -8.32 -12.86
C ILE A 143 13.16 -9.50 -12.24
N ALA A 144 13.91 -10.59 -12.08
CA ALA A 144 13.53 -11.70 -11.23
C ALA A 144 13.17 -11.11 -9.86
N VAL A 145 11.87 -11.08 -9.56
CA VAL A 145 11.39 -10.77 -8.22
C VAL A 145 11.99 -11.85 -7.31
N PRO A 146 12.74 -11.50 -6.24
CA PRO A 146 13.19 -12.51 -5.31
C PRO A 146 11.94 -13.18 -4.74
N LEU A 147 11.89 -14.50 -4.91
CA LEU A 147 10.89 -15.41 -4.38
C LEU A 147 10.76 -15.16 -2.88
N PHE A 148 9.82 -14.31 -2.46
CA PHE A 148 9.51 -14.16 -1.05
C PHE A 148 8.87 -15.48 -0.62
N ALA A 149 9.52 -16.14 0.35
CA ALA A 149 9.08 -17.40 0.91
C ALA A 149 7.61 -17.30 1.34
N SER A 150 6.79 -18.15 0.74
CA SER A 150 5.43 -18.43 1.20
C SER A 150 5.52 -18.91 2.66
N PRO A 151 4.81 -18.30 3.63
CA PRO A 151 4.60 -18.96 4.89
C PRO A 151 3.63 -20.11 4.63
N ALA A 152 4.19 -21.32 4.57
CA ALA A 152 3.40 -22.54 4.53
C ALA A 152 2.35 -22.51 5.65
N ILE A 153 1.09 -22.61 5.24
CA ILE A 153 -0.04 -22.98 6.08
C ILE A 153 0.32 -24.35 6.66
N ARG A 154 0.82 -24.39 7.90
CA ARG A 154 0.84 -25.62 8.68
C ARG A 154 -0.58 -25.80 9.22
N SER A 155 -1.34 -26.58 8.47
CA SER A 155 -2.49 -27.33 8.98
C SER A 155 -2.07 -28.10 10.24
N PHE A 156 -2.57 -27.70 11.40
CA PHE A 156 -2.66 -28.60 12.55
C PHE A 156 -3.98 -29.36 12.41
N ASN A 157 -3.88 -30.62 12.02
CA ASN A 157 -4.89 -31.64 12.25
C ASN A 157 -4.31 -32.63 13.26
N CYS A 158 -5.16 -32.99 14.24
CA CYS A 158 -4.96 -33.88 15.39
C CYS A 158 -4.18 -33.30 16.58
#